data_AF-A0A6G7CHJ2-F1
#
_entry.id   AF-A0A6G7CHJ2-F1
#
_cell.length_a   1.000
_cell.length_b   1.000
_cell.length_c   1.000
_cell.angle_alpha   90.00
_cell.angle_beta   90.00
_cell.angle_gamma   90.00
#
_symmetry.space_group_name_H-M   'P 1'
#
loop_
_entity.id
_entity.type
_entity.pdbx_description
1 polymer ?
#
loop_
_entity_poly.entity_id
_entity_poly.type
_entity_poly.pdbx_seq_one_letter_code
_entity_poly.pdbx_strand_id
1 'polypeptide(L)'
;MTKLTADVQANLELFIKETKENQLVWGLRNEEGWLSCESTEFEESEVMPFWSSKEDAELHNVEEWADFEVLEIPLDIFVEDWLITLDEDGVLVGVNWNQTLDGKELEPSELAKMYL
;
A
#
# COMPACT_ATOMS: atom_id res chain seq x y z
N MET A 1 -11.80 12.07 -7.77
CA MET A 1 -12.67 11.49 -6.72
C MET A 1 -12.18 10.08 -6.53
N THR A 2 -11.88 9.70 -5.29
CA THR A 2 -11.38 8.35 -4.98
C THR A 2 -12.36 7.29 -5.48
N LYS A 3 -11.83 6.20 -6.03
CA LYS A 3 -12.60 4.99 -6.37
C LYS A 3 -12.70 4.04 -5.18
N LEU A 4 -11.97 4.32 -4.10
CA LEU A 4 -11.91 3.51 -2.91
C LEU A 4 -13.21 3.62 -2.13
N THR A 5 -13.67 2.47 -1.64
CA THR A 5 -14.92 2.36 -0.88
C THR A 5 -14.65 1.72 0.49
N ALA A 6 -15.70 1.50 1.28
CA ALA A 6 -15.60 0.72 2.51
C ALA A 6 -15.41 -0.79 2.26
N ASP A 7 -15.53 -1.25 1.01
CA ASP A 7 -15.29 -2.63 0.63
C ASP A 7 -13.79 -2.83 0.34
N VAL A 8 -13.07 -3.31 1.36
CA VAL A 8 -11.62 -3.56 1.29
C VAL A 8 -11.26 -4.63 0.26
N GLN A 9 -12.16 -5.59 -0.02
CA GLN A 9 -11.94 -6.62 -1.03
C GLN A 9 -12.02 -6.01 -2.44
N ALA A 10 -13.02 -5.16 -2.70
CA ALA A 10 -13.12 -4.44 -3.96
C ALA A 10 -11.94 -3.48 -4.18
N ASN A 11 -11.45 -2.84 -3.11
CA ASN A 11 -10.27 -1.97 -3.16
C ASN A 11 -8.99 -2.74 -3.51
N LEU A 12 -8.82 -3.95 -2.97
CA LEU A 12 -7.72 -4.87 -3.34
C LEU A 12 -7.80 -5.26 -4.83
N GLU A 13 -8.98 -5.67 -5.31
CA GLU A 13 -9.14 -6.02 -6.73
C GLU A 13 -8.84 -4.83 -7.64
N LEU A 14 -9.26 -3.63 -7.23
CA LEU A 14 -8.92 -2.40 -7.92
C LEU A 14 -7.41 -2.14 -7.90
N PHE A 15 -6.74 -2.36 -6.77
CA PHE A 15 -5.30 -2.18 -6.63
C PHE A 15 -4.54 -3.04 -7.65
N ILE A 16 -4.82 -4.34 -7.69
CA ILE A 16 -4.17 -5.27 -8.63
C ILE A 16 -4.44 -4.83 -10.07
N LYS A 17 -5.67 -4.46 -10.39
CA LYS A 17 -6.05 -4.06 -11.74
C LYS A 17 -5.30 -2.80 -12.19
N GLU A 18 -5.35 -1.74 -11.39
CA GLU A 18 -4.78 -0.44 -11.74
C GLU A 18 -3.26 -0.47 -11.73
N THR A 19 -2.64 -1.15 -10.77
CA THR A 19 -1.18 -1.32 -10.76
C THR A 19 -0.72 -2.16 -11.95
N LYS A 20 -1.45 -3.21 -12.36
CA LYS A 20 -1.15 -3.95 -13.61
C LYS A 20 -1.35 -3.09 -14.86
N GLU A 21 -2.32 -2.19 -14.89
CA GLU A 21 -2.56 -1.30 -16.04
C GLU A 21 -1.50 -0.19 -16.14
N ASN A 22 -1.16 0.44 -15.01
CA ASN A 22 -0.25 1.58 -14.95
C ASN A 22 1.21 1.19 -14.74
N GLN A 23 1.49 -0.06 -14.34
CA GLN A 23 2.81 -0.57 -13.97
C GLN A 23 3.50 0.24 -12.87
N LEU A 24 2.70 0.88 -12.02
CA LEU A 24 3.15 1.76 -10.94
C LEU A 24 2.36 1.48 -9.67
N VAL A 25 3.04 1.64 -8.54
CA VAL A 25 2.54 1.58 -7.18
C VAL A 25 2.96 2.87 -6.48
N TRP A 26 2.16 3.38 -5.56
CA TRP A 26 2.47 4.61 -4.83
C TRP A 26 2.58 4.31 -3.34
N GLY A 27 3.61 4.87 -2.71
CA GLY A 27 3.83 4.79 -1.26
C GLY A 27 4.16 6.16 -0.68
N LEU A 28 4.14 6.25 0.65
CA LEU A 28 4.44 7.47 1.39
C LEU A 28 5.81 7.36 2.08
N ARG A 29 6.65 8.38 1.94
CA ARG A 29 7.98 8.43 2.56
C ARG A 29 8.33 9.83 3.06
N ASN A 30 8.89 9.95 4.26
CA ASN A 30 9.42 11.20 4.80
C ASN A 30 10.95 11.11 5.05
N GLU A 31 11.52 12.07 5.78
CA GLU A 31 12.95 12.07 6.14
C GLU A 31 13.35 10.90 7.05
N GLU A 32 12.43 10.36 7.83
CA GLU A 32 12.66 9.26 8.78
C GLU A 32 12.57 7.89 8.09
N GLY A 33 11.76 7.74 7.03
CA GLY A 33 11.60 6.49 6.31
C GLY A 33 10.30 6.37 5.53
N TRP A 34 9.98 5.14 5.14
CA TRP A 34 8.68 4.82 4.56
C TRP A 34 7.63 4.73 5.67
N LEU A 35 6.40 5.13 5.36
CA LEU A 35 5.29 5.05 6.31
C LEU A 35 5.04 3.58 6.67
N SER A 36 5.17 3.21 7.94
CA SER A 36 4.63 1.97 8.49
C SER A 36 3.66 2.31 9.62
N CYS A 37 2.61 1.52 9.74
CA CYS A 37 1.63 1.61 10.81
C CYS A 37 1.61 0.29 11.59
N GLU A 38 1.19 0.34 12.86
CA GLU A 38 0.91 -0.89 13.59
C GLU A 38 -0.32 -1.57 12.98
N SER A 39 -0.22 -2.87 12.69
CA SER A 39 -1.34 -3.65 12.17
C SER A 39 -2.47 -3.67 13.19
N THR A 40 -3.69 -3.40 12.72
CA THR A 40 -4.88 -3.47 13.57
C THR A 40 -5.43 -4.89 13.68
N GLU A 41 -5.10 -5.76 12.73
CA GLU A 41 -5.54 -7.17 12.68
C GLU A 41 -4.54 -8.13 13.36
N PHE A 42 -3.25 -7.79 13.38
CA PHE A 42 -2.18 -8.65 13.89
C PHE A 42 -1.36 -7.92 14.96
N GLU A 43 -1.52 -8.34 16.23
CA GLU A 43 -0.70 -7.84 17.34
C GLU A 43 0.79 -8.09 17.07
N GLU A 44 1.61 -7.03 17.18
CA GLU A 44 3.07 -7.00 16.93
C GLU A 44 3.52 -7.05 15.46
N SER A 45 2.61 -6.91 14.48
CA SER A 45 2.98 -6.76 13.07
C SER A 45 2.94 -5.31 12.61
N GLU A 46 3.88 -4.92 11.76
CA GLU A 46 3.82 -3.64 11.05
C GLU A 46 3.12 -3.83 9.70
N VAL A 47 2.40 -2.81 9.25
CA VAL A 47 1.76 -2.76 7.94
C VAL A 47 2.23 -1.52 7.18
N MET A 48 2.66 -1.71 5.94
CA MET A 48 3.05 -0.64 5.04
C MET A 48 1.94 -0.38 4.02
N PRO A 49 1.34 0.82 3.98
CA PRO A 49 0.26 1.13 3.06
C PRO A 49 0.78 1.53 1.67
N PHE A 50 0.14 1.00 0.64
CA PHE A 50 0.40 1.30 -0.76
C PHE A 50 -0.91 1.56 -1.52
N TRP A 51 -0.83 2.41 -2.54
CA TRP A 51 -1.97 2.80 -3.37
C TRP A 51 -1.72 2.50 -4.85
N SER A 52 -2.81 2.34 -5.60
CA SER A 52 -2.80 2.20 -7.06
C SER A 52 -3.03 3.51 -7.82
N SER A 53 -3.09 4.62 -7.08
CA SER A 53 -3.25 5.96 -7.63
C SER A 53 -2.51 6.97 -6.76
N LYS A 54 -1.82 7.92 -7.41
CA LYS A 54 -1.16 9.04 -6.74
C LYS A 54 -2.15 9.90 -5.96
N GLU A 55 -3.32 10.16 -6.52
CA GLU A 55 -4.35 11.01 -5.90
C GLU A 55 -4.85 10.44 -4.57
N ASP A 56 -4.97 9.11 -4.49
CA ASP A 56 -5.43 8.42 -3.28
C ASP A 56 -4.33 8.42 -2.19
N ALA A 57 -3.06 8.30 -2.58
CA ALA A 57 -1.93 8.48 -1.66
C ALA A 57 -1.80 9.93 -1.17
N GLU A 58 -1.97 10.92 -2.07
CA GLU A 58 -1.92 12.35 -1.72
C GLU A 58 -3.09 12.77 -0.83
N LEU A 59 -4.24 12.09 -0.91
CA LEU A 59 -5.40 12.40 -0.06
C LEU A 59 -5.10 12.15 1.42
N HIS A 60 -4.21 11.21 1.71
CA HIS A 60 -3.76 10.91 3.06
C HIS A 60 -2.57 11.75 3.50
N ASN A 61 -1.95 12.51 2.58
CA ASN A 61 -0.89 13.47 2.86
C ASN A 61 -1.45 14.78 3.46
N VAL A 62 -2.29 14.64 4.49
CA VAL A 62 -2.93 15.73 5.22
C VAL A 62 -2.80 15.48 6.71
N GLU A 63 -2.76 16.56 7.49
CA GLU A 63 -2.64 16.52 8.95
C GLU A 63 -1.37 15.79 9.44
N GLU A 64 -1.49 14.58 10.00
CA GLU A 64 -0.38 13.86 10.63
C GLU A 64 0.65 13.32 9.64
N TRP A 65 0.28 13.18 8.36
CA TRP A 65 1.19 12.73 7.30
C TRP A 65 1.60 13.83 6.33
N ALA A 66 1.38 15.10 6.67
CA ALA A 66 1.70 16.25 5.81
C ALA A 66 3.18 16.37 5.40
N ASP A 67 4.08 15.75 6.17
CA ASP A 67 5.53 15.72 5.90
C ASP A 67 5.94 14.51 5.04
N PHE A 68 5.01 13.64 4.65
CA PHE A 68 5.29 12.51 3.76
C PHE A 68 5.20 12.93 2.30
N GLU A 69 6.14 12.48 1.47
CA GLU A 69 6.08 12.63 0.03
C GLU A 69 5.53 11.34 -0.60
N VAL A 70 4.64 11.52 -1.58
CA VAL A 70 4.15 10.40 -2.38
C VAL A 70 5.20 10.04 -3.43
N LEU A 71 5.74 8.83 -3.32
CA LEU A 71 6.71 8.28 -4.26
C LEU A 71 6.10 7.18 -5.11
N GLU A 72 6.46 7.19 -6.39
CA GLU A 72 6.12 6.12 -7.31
C GLU A 72 7.17 5.01 -7.24
N ILE A 73 6.69 3.77 -7.25
CA ILE A 73 7.48 2.55 -7.25
C ILE A 73 7.06 1.76 -8.49
N PRO A 74 7.97 1.45 -9.40
CA PRO A 74 7.69 0.56 -10.53
C PRO A 74 7.14 -0.79 -10.05
N LEU A 75 6.09 -1.30 -10.70
CA LEU A 75 5.43 -2.53 -10.25
C LEU A 75 6.38 -3.74 -10.26
N ASP A 76 7.28 -3.82 -11.23
CA ASP A 76 8.32 -4.85 -11.30
C ASP A 76 9.22 -4.82 -10.07
N ILE A 77 9.73 -3.64 -9.69
CA ILE A 77 10.53 -3.44 -8.47
C ILE A 77 9.70 -3.75 -7.23
N PHE A 78 8.43 -3.33 -7.21
CA PHE A 78 7.55 -3.61 -6.08
C PHE A 78 7.38 -5.12 -5.86
N VAL A 79 7.09 -5.88 -6.91
CA VAL A 79 6.85 -7.32 -6.78
C VAL A 79 8.14 -8.11 -6.59
N GLU A 80 9.22 -7.75 -7.28
CA GLU A 80 10.47 -8.53 -7.28
C GLU A 80 11.42 -8.18 -6.14
N ASP A 81 11.43 -6.93 -5.63
CA ASP A 81 12.33 -6.52 -4.55
C ASP A 81 11.57 -6.23 -3.25
N TRP A 82 10.52 -5.39 -3.33
CA TRP A 82 9.84 -4.91 -2.13
C TRP A 82 9.05 -6.01 -1.43
N LEU A 83 8.19 -6.72 -2.15
CA LEU A 83 7.37 -7.77 -1.55
C LEU A 83 8.25 -8.86 -0.92
N ILE A 84 9.41 -9.17 -1.51
CA ILE A 84 10.35 -10.13 -0.93
C ILE A 84 10.94 -9.59 0.37
N THR A 85 11.42 -8.34 0.36
CA THR A 85 12.04 -7.72 1.54
C THR A 85 11.04 -7.60 2.69
N LEU A 86 9.81 -7.16 2.39
CA LEU A 86 8.74 -7.04 3.39
C LEU A 86 8.35 -8.41 3.98
N ASP A 87 8.38 -9.48 3.18
CA ASP A 87 8.09 -10.84 3.64
C ASP A 87 9.18 -11.34 4.60
N GLU A 88 10.46 -11.05 4.29
CA GLU A 88 11.60 -11.38 5.14
C GLU A 88 11.58 -10.61 6.46
N ASP A 89 11.13 -9.36 6.45
CA ASP A 89 11.00 -8.49 7.62
C ASP A 89 9.71 -8.75 8.43
N GLY A 90 8.80 -9.59 7.92
CA GLY A 90 7.51 -9.88 8.56
C GLY A 90 6.54 -8.69 8.55
N VAL A 91 6.71 -7.78 7.60
CA VAL A 91 5.89 -6.57 7.44
C VAL A 91 4.75 -6.85 6.46
N LEU A 92 3.52 -6.56 6.87
CA LEU A 92 2.33 -6.72 6.06
C LEU A 92 2.18 -5.59 5.02
N VAL A 93 1.44 -5.88 3.96
CA VAL A 93 1.12 -4.90 2.92
C VAL A 93 -0.34 -4.50 3.05
N GLY A 94 -0.57 -3.21 3.27
CA GLY A 94 -1.89 -2.60 3.25
C GLY A 94 -2.18 -2.03 1.87
N VAL A 95 -3.17 -2.53 1.15
CA VAL A 95 -3.47 -2.01 -0.21
C VAL A 95 -4.69 -1.10 -0.21
N ASN A 96 -4.58 -0.01 -0.96
CA ASN A 96 -5.66 0.91 -1.29
C ASN A 96 -6.52 1.28 -0.07
N TRP A 97 -5.83 1.82 0.95
CA TRP A 97 -6.46 2.34 2.14
C TRP A 97 -7.38 3.50 1.76
N ASN A 98 -8.64 3.38 2.17
CA ASN A 98 -9.65 4.41 1.92
C ASN A 98 -9.48 5.60 2.88
N GLN A 99 -10.34 6.61 2.76
CA GLN A 99 -10.26 7.85 3.55
C GLN A 99 -10.37 7.64 5.07
N THR A 100 -10.82 6.48 5.53
CA THR A 100 -10.89 6.12 6.95
C THR A 100 -9.70 5.30 7.41
N LEU A 101 -8.65 5.19 6.59
CA LEU A 101 -7.46 4.36 6.80
C LEU A 101 -7.78 2.86 6.86
N ASP A 102 -8.90 2.44 6.27
CA ASP A 102 -9.27 1.04 6.17
C ASP A 102 -8.84 0.49 4.81
N GLY A 103 -8.04 -0.57 4.83
CA GLY A 103 -7.67 -1.33 3.66
C GLY A 103 -7.39 -2.78 3.99
N LYS A 104 -7.23 -3.61 2.95
CA LYS A 104 -6.94 -5.02 3.16
C LYS A 104 -5.46 -5.17 3.49
N GLU A 105 -5.17 -5.74 4.65
CA GLU A 105 -3.83 -6.17 5.05
C GLU A 105 -3.60 -7.61 4.55
N LEU A 106 -2.46 -7.84 3.91
CA LEU A 106 -2.07 -9.13 3.32
C LEU A 106 -0.59 -9.39 3.57
N GLU A 107 -0.22 -10.66 3.61
CA GLU A 107 1.19 -11.02 3.51
C GLU A 107 1.75 -10.63 2.13
N PRO A 108 2.98 -10.11 2.06
CA PRO A 108 3.60 -9.77 0.78
C PRO A 108 3.64 -10.96 -0.20
N SER A 109 3.88 -12.18 0.31
CA SER A 109 3.85 -13.39 -0.51
C SER A 109 2.46 -13.72 -1.08
N GLU A 110 1.37 -13.38 -0.39
CA GLU A 110 0.00 -13.53 -0.88
C GLU A 110 -0.29 -12.52 -1.99
N LEU A 111 0.11 -11.27 -1.78
CA LEU A 111 -0.06 -10.21 -2.76
C LEU A 111 0.73 -10.53 -4.06
N ALA A 112 1.97 -10.99 -3.94
CA ALA A 112 2.80 -11.39 -5.08
C ALA A 112 2.13 -12.46 -5.95
N LYS A 113 1.45 -13.44 -5.34
CA LYS A 113 0.72 -14.50 -6.07
C LYS A 113 -0.43 -13.96 -6.92
N MET A 114 -0.98 -12.80 -6.59
CA MET A 114 -2.04 -12.15 -7.38
C MET A 114 -1.49 -11.49 -8.66
N TYR A 115 -0.18 -11.30 -8.75
CA TYR A 115 0.50 -10.75 -9.93
C TYR A 115 0.99 -11.81 -10.93
N LEU A 116 1.05 -13.08 -10.52
CA LEU A 116 1.33 -14.24 -11.37
C LEU A 116 0.18 -14.53 -12.36
#